data_AF-A0A7S2A934-F1
#
_entry.id   AF-A0A7S2A934-F1
#
_cell.length_a   1.000
_cell.length_b   1.000
_cell.length_c   1.000
_cell.angle_alpha   90.00
_cell.angle_beta   90.00
_cell.angle_gamma   90.00
#
_symmetry.space_group_name_H-M   'P 1'
#
loop_
_entity.id
_entity.type
_entity.pdbx_description
1 polymer ?
#
loop_
_entity_poly.entity_id
_entity_poly.type
_entity_poly.pdbx_seq_one_letter_code
_entity_poly.pdbx_strand_id
1 'polypeptide(L)'
;IWSIEKAGPTFVKLCQWATTRNDLFPAEFVMKFSRLQDDTRGHSWNETKSILRDAYGDDYDQLLVFHDAEEGDDARGGWRKSRYRRRGEVRPIGSGCVAQVYRARLKRGTGLLPAGSEVAVKVMHPNILHKVCVDFYIMNKVTSFLEQLPRLSLDYLSMRDSVEQFRDIMLPQLDLRIEARNLQRFRRDFEDDSRVAFPAPIGDLTTDQVLVESFVSGEPILEF
;
A
#
# COMPACT_ATOMS: atom_id res chain seq x y z
N ILE A 1 -21.66 -9.49 5.71
CA ILE A 1 -20.38 -9.85 6.36
C ILE A 1 -19.51 -10.66 5.39
N TRP A 2 -20.03 -11.70 4.73
CA TRP A 2 -19.31 -12.47 3.69
C TRP A 2 -19.05 -11.77 2.34
N SER A 3 -19.68 -10.61 2.06
CA SER A 3 -19.62 -9.93 0.76
C SER A 3 -18.64 -8.75 0.68
N ILE A 4 -18.13 -8.28 1.83
CA ILE A 4 -17.24 -7.10 1.90
C ILE A 4 -15.77 -7.50 2.00
N GLU A 5 -15.45 -8.71 2.46
CA GLU A 5 -14.09 -9.28 2.38
C GLU A 5 -13.61 -9.52 0.93
N LYS A 6 -14.53 -9.45 -0.05
CA LYS A 6 -14.23 -9.43 -1.49
C LYS A 6 -14.27 -8.02 -2.10
N ALA A 7 -14.63 -7.01 -1.32
CA ALA A 7 -14.66 -5.64 -1.81
C ALA A 7 -13.21 -5.20 -2.11
N GLY A 8 -13.01 -4.55 -3.25
CA GLY A 8 -11.68 -4.25 -3.76
C GLY A 8 -10.82 -3.38 -2.83
N PRO A 9 -9.54 -3.17 -3.20
CA PRO A 9 -8.57 -2.42 -2.39
C PRO A 9 -9.05 -1.02 -1.98
N THR A 10 -9.93 -0.41 -2.76
CA THR A 10 -10.48 0.93 -2.51
C THR A 10 -11.54 0.91 -1.40
N PHE A 11 -12.29 -0.18 -1.23
CA PHE A 11 -13.23 -0.33 -0.10
C PHE A 11 -12.50 -0.44 1.23
N VAL A 12 -11.37 -1.17 1.26
CA VAL A 12 -10.50 -1.26 2.45
C VAL A 12 -10.00 0.14 2.83
N LYS A 13 -9.48 0.89 1.85
CA LYS A 13 -9.01 2.27 2.07
C LYS A 13 -10.13 3.25 2.40
N LEU A 14 -11.32 3.08 1.84
CA LEU A 14 -12.49 3.91 2.18
C LEU A 14 -12.89 3.67 3.63
N CYS A 15 -12.89 2.42 4.08
CA CYS A 15 -13.15 2.11 5.48
C CYS A 15 -12.07 2.73 6.38
N GLN A 16 -10.78 2.64 6.02
CA GLN A 16 -9.70 3.31 6.77
C GLN A 16 -9.94 4.83 6.85
N TRP A 17 -10.23 5.49 5.73
CA TRP A 17 -10.57 6.92 5.69
C TRP A 17 -11.82 7.25 6.53
N ALA A 18 -12.90 6.49 6.38
CA ALA A 18 -14.14 6.65 7.12
C ALA A 18 -13.93 6.51 8.64
N THR A 19 -13.08 5.55 9.08
CA THR A 19 -12.76 5.38 10.50
C THR A 19 -11.93 6.51 11.09
N THR A 20 -11.25 7.32 10.27
CA THR A 20 -10.60 8.56 10.73
C THR A 20 -11.57 9.74 10.86
N ARG A 21 -12.79 9.61 10.31
CA ARG A 21 -13.85 10.63 10.31
C ARG A 21 -15.00 10.25 11.25
N ASN A 22 -14.71 10.24 12.55
CA ASN A 22 -15.70 10.00 13.62
C ASN A 22 -16.86 11.02 13.65
N ASP A 23 -16.69 12.15 12.94
CA ASP A 23 -17.71 13.17 12.72
C ASP A 23 -18.75 12.79 11.66
N LEU A 24 -18.38 11.90 10.74
CA LEU A 24 -19.25 11.45 9.66
C LEU A 24 -19.91 10.10 9.98
N PHE A 25 -19.19 9.13 10.57
CA PHE A 25 -19.71 7.77 10.71
C PHE A 25 -20.06 7.39 12.17
N PRO A 26 -21.18 6.69 12.42
CA PRO A 26 -21.53 6.21 13.76
C PRO A 26 -20.44 5.30 14.37
N ALA A 27 -20.22 5.39 15.69
CA ALA A 27 -19.18 4.61 16.37
C ALA A 27 -19.33 3.09 16.19
N GLU A 28 -20.56 2.59 16.07
CA GLU A 28 -20.84 1.17 15.77
C GLU A 28 -20.41 0.77 14.34
N PHE A 29 -20.49 1.68 13.37
CA PHE A 29 -19.98 1.46 12.01
C PHE A 29 -18.46 1.36 12.04
N VAL A 30 -17.78 2.30 12.68
CA VAL A 30 -16.31 2.31 12.82
C VAL A 30 -15.79 1.03 13.50
N MET A 31 -16.40 0.62 14.63
CA MET A 31 -16.01 -0.62 15.32
C MET A 31 -16.21 -1.87 14.47
N LYS A 32 -17.31 -1.97 13.74
CA LYS A 32 -17.64 -3.18 12.95
C LYS A 32 -16.78 -3.31 11.70
N PHE A 33 -16.33 -2.19 11.13
CA PHE A 33 -15.51 -2.15 9.91
C PHE A 33 -14.01 -2.06 10.18
N SER A 34 -13.56 -1.65 11.38
CA SER A 34 -12.14 -1.69 11.77
C SER A 34 -11.53 -3.10 11.65
N ARG A 35 -12.30 -4.15 11.96
CA ARG A 35 -11.87 -5.56 11.85
C ARG A 35 -11.75 -6.08 10.41
N LEU A 36 -12.24 -5.34 9.43
CA LEU A 36 -12.19 -5.69 7.99
C LEU A 36 -10.96 -5.10 7.28
N GLN A 37 -10.11 -4.37 8.01
CA GLN A 37 -8.99 -3.61 7.43
C GLN A 37 -7.77 -4.47 7.05
N ASP A 38 -7.77 -5.77 7.39
CA ASP A 38 -6.53 -6.53 7.56
C ASP A 38 -6.24 -7.66 6.55
N ASP A 39 -6.89 -7.68 5.38
CA ASP A 39 -6.50 -8.66 4.35
C ASP A 39 -6.67 -8.14 2.92
N THR A 40 -5.68 -7.36 2.45
CA THR A 40 -5.49 -7.20 1.01
C THR A 40 -4.61 -8.34 0.51
N ARG A 41 -5.22 -9.30 -0.20
CA ARG A 41 -4.47 -10.36 -0.89
C ARG A 41 -3.44 -9.73 -1.83
N GLY A 42 -2.17 -9.94 -1.52
CA GLY A 42 -1.06 -9.53 -2.36
C GLY A 42 -1.10 -10.18 -3.75
N HIS A 43 -0.41 -9.57 -4.70
CA HIS A 43 -0.17 -10.15 -6.02
C HIS A 43 0.97 -11.17 -5.97
N SER A 44 1.01 -12.07 -6.95
CA SER A 44 1.99 -13.15 -7.02
C SER A 44 3.39 -12.62 -7.33
N TRP A 45 4.42 -13.35 -6.92
CA TRP A 45 5.81 -13.00 -7.26
C TRP A 45 6.04 -12.92 -8.78
N ASN A 46 5.32 -13.69 -9.59
CA ASN A 46 5.43 -13.60 -11.05
C ASN A 46 4.92 -12.26 -11.59
N GLU A 47 3.84 -11.73 -11.05
CA GLU A 47 3.35 -10.39 -11.39
C GLU A 47 4.36 -9.32 -10.98
N THR A 48 4.98 -9.45 -9.79
CA THR A 48 6.08 -8.56 -9.38
C THR A 48 7.22 -8.58 -10.37
N LYS A 49 7.69 -9.76 -10.78
CA LYS A 49 8.75 -9.88 -11.79
C LYS A 49 8.38 -9.25 -13.12
N SER A 50 7.12 -9.34 -13.54
CA SER A 50 6.65 -8.67 -14.75
C SER A 50 6.81 -7.17 -14.63
N ILE A 51 6.34 -6.58 -13.52
CA ILE A 51 6.41 -5.13 -13.28
C ILE A 51 7.88 -4.67 -13.18
N LEU A 52 8.74 -5.44 -12.54
CA LEU A 52 10.17 -5.13 -12.46
C LEU A 52 10.86 -5.18 -13.83
N ARG A 53 10.45 -6.12 -14.69
CA ARG A 53 10.95 -6.19 -16.08
C ARG A 53 10.46 -5.04 -16.92
N ASP A 54 9.20 -4.64 -16.75
CA ASP A 54 8.65 -3.48 -17.45
C ASP A 54 9.34 -2.19 -17.00
N ALA A 55 9.72 -2.09 -15.72
CA ALA A 55 10.41 -0.93 -15.16
C ALA A 55 11.91 -0.86 -15.51
N TYR A 56 12.62 -2.00 -15.50
CA TYR A 56 14.09 -2.03 -15.54
C TYR A 56 14.69 -2.92 -16.62
N GLY A 57 13.88 -3.68 -17.37
CA GLY A 57 14.33 -4.68 -18.32
C GLY A 57 14.50 -6.08 -17.73
N ASP A 58 14.79 -7.05 -18.60
CA ASP A 58 14.95 -8.47 -18.23
C ASP A 58 16.09 -8.73 -17.24
N ASP A 59 17.05 -7.81 -17.16
CA ASP A 59 18.23 -7.84 -16.29
C ASP A 59 18.08 -7.02 -15.00
N TYR A 60 16.84 -6.76 -14.56
CA TYR A 60 16.59 -6.10 -13.26
C TYR A 60 17.27 -6.82 -12.07
N ASP A 61 17.54 -8.13 -12.21
CA ASP A 61 18.26 -8.94 -11.24
C ASP A 61 19.73 -8.53 -11.11
N GLN A 62 20.29 -7.80 -12.08
CA GLN A 62 21.61 -7.14 -12.01
C GLN A 62 21.59 -5.84 -11.19
N LEU A 63 20.40 -5.33 -10.86
CA LEU A 63 20.21 -4.12 -10.04
C LEU A 63 19.82 -4.49 -8.60
N LEU A 64 18.85 -5.39 -8.44
CA LEU A 64 18.23 -5.72 -7.16
C LEU A 64 18.26 -7.23 -6.88
N VAL A 65 18.77 -7.62 -5.71
CA VAL A 65 18.67 -8.98 -5.18
C VAL A 65 17.60 -9.02 -4.11
N PHE A 66 16.51 -9.71 -4.38
CA PHE A 66 15.43 -9.86 -3.44
C PHE A 66 15.76 -10.94 -2.41
N HIS A 67 15.53 -10.64 -1.13
CA HIS A 67 15.74 -11.57 -0.04
C HIS A 67 14.39 -12.09 0.46
N ASP A 68 14.35 -13.35 0.84
CA ASP A 68 13.23 -13.86 1.62
C ASP A 68 13.20 -13.10 2.96
N ALA A 69 12.01 -12.75 3.44
CA ALA A 69 11.84 -12.46 4.85
C ALA A 69 12.27 -13.73 5.61
N GLU A 70 13.45 -13.72 6.24
CA GLU A 70 13.94 -14.88 6.98
C GLU A 70 12.94 -15.24 8.09
N GLU A 71 12.90 -16.54 8.37
CA GLU A 71 12.08 -17.20 9.37
C GLU A 71 12.60 -16.81 10.78
N GLY A 72 12.48 -15.53 11.14
CA GLY A 72 13.05 -14.94 12.34
C GLY A 72 12.52 -13.55 12.71
N ASP A 73 12.07 -12.76 11.72
CA ASP A 73 11.61 -11.38 11.95
C ASP A 73 10.07 -11.23 12.08
N ASP A 74 9.29 -12.30 11.94
CA ASP A 74 7.82 -12.25 12.05
C ASP A 74 7.20 -13.47 12.75
N ALA A 75 7.54 -13.66 14.02
CA ALA A 75 6.82 -14.62 14.85
C ALA A 75 5.48 -14.09 15.38
N ARG A 76 5.05 -12.85 15.05
CA ARG A 76 4.00 -12.16 15.83
C ARG A 76 2.99 -11.34 15.03
N GLY A 77 3.22 -11.06 13.75
CA GLY A 77 2.22 -10.55 12.82
C GLY A 77 1.41 -11.69 12.22
N GLY A 78 0.08 -11.60 12.27
CA GLY A 78 -0.88 -12.67 11.96
C GLY A 78 -0.95 -13.16 10.50
N TRP A 79 0.14 -13.26 9.76
CA TRP A 79 0.16 -13.82 8.42
C TRP A 79 0.08 -15.35 8.48
N ARG A 80 -1.12 -15.90 8.28
CA ARG A 80 -1.37 -17.35 8.18
C ARG A 80 -0.35 -17.98 7.23
N LYS A 81 0.56 -18.79 7.80
CA LYS A 81 1.53 -19.64 7.10
C LYS A 81 0.83 -20.40 5.97
N SER A 82 0.93 -19.90 4.73
CA SER A 82 0.51 -20.65 3.56
C SER A 82 1.43 -21.87 3.44
N ARG A 83 0.87 -23.05 3.73
CA ARG A 83 1.55 -24.36 3.77
C ARG A 83 2.06 -24.84 2.40
N TYR A 84 1.94 -24.03 1.36
CA TYR A 84 2.35 -24.37 0.00
C TYR A 84 3.25 -23.27 -0.57
N ARG A 85 4.57 -23.40 -0.35
CA ARG A 85 5.58 -22.54 -0.97
C ARG A 85 6.12 -23.22 -2.23
N ARG A 86 6.11 -22.52 -3.37
CA ARG A 86 6.88 -22.97 -4.55
C ARG A 86 8.33 -22.52 -4.40
N ARG A 87 9.28 -23.36 -4.80
CA ARG A 87 10.72 -23.05 -4.73
C ARG A 87 11.03 -21.82 -5.59
N GLY A 88 11.68 -20.79 -5.02
CA GLY A 88 12.08 -19.57 -5.74
C GLY A 88 11.08 -18.40 -5.69
N GLU A 89 10.08 -18.46 -4.82
CA GLU A 89 9.11 -17.39 -4.61
C GLU A 89 9.50 -16.51 -3.42
N VAL A 90 9.73 -15.22 -3.68
CA VAL A 90 10.05 -14.23 -2.65
C VAL A 90 8.76 -13.71 -2.02
N ARG A 91 8.74 -13.63 -0.69
CA ARG A 91 7.59 -13.07 0.05
C ARG A 91 7.73 -11.57 0.25
N PRO A 92 6.65 -10.78 0.09
CA PRO A 92 6.64 -9.40 0.51
C PRO A 92 6.76 -9.32 2.04
N ILE A 93 7.46 -8.31 2.53
CA ILE A 93 7.54 -7.96 3.95
C ILE A 93 6.28 -7.20 4.43
N GLY A 94 5.48 -6.69 3.50
CA GLY A 94 4.19 -6.08 3.77
C GLY A 94 3.38 -5.89 2.50
N SER A 95 2.05 -5.89 2.60
CA SER A 95 1.15 -5.60 1.47
C SER A 95 0.15 -4.53 1.89
N GLY A 96 0.09 -3.46 1.12
CA GLY A 96 -0.94 -2.44 1.24
C GLY A 96 -2.00 -2.59 0.15
N CYS A 97 -2.87 -1.58 0.05
CA CYS A 97 -3.96 -1.57 -0.94
C CYS A 97 -3.49 -1.30 -2.38
N VAL A 98 -2.43 -0.51 -2.58
CA VAL A 98 -1.94 -0.10 -3.90
C VAL A 98 -0.68 -0.87 -4.30
N ALA A 99 0.16 -1.23 -3.34
CA ALA A 99 1.45 -1.87 -3.58
C ALA A 99 1.80 -2.84 -2.45
N GLN A 100 2.70 -3.77 -2.75
CA GLN A 100 3.36 -4.61 -1.75
C GLN A 100 4.86 -4.34 -1.72
N VAL A 101 5.46 -4.52 -0.55
CA VAL A 101 6.85 -4.14 -0.25
C VAL A 101 7.68 -5.39 -0.11
N TYR A 102 8.87 -5.35 -0.71
CA TYR A 102 9.88 -6.40 -0.60
C TYR A 102 11.16 -5.87 0.03
N ARG A 103 11.88 -6.74 0.73
CA ARG A 103 13.26 -6.46 1.13
C ARG A 103 14.21 -6.92 0.04
N ALA A 104 15.13 -6.07 -0.36
CA ALA A 104 16.13 -6.38 -1.37
C ALA A 104 17.48 -5.73 -1.04
N ARG A 105 18.48 -6.04 -1.85
CA ARG A 105 19.84 -5.49 -1.77
C ARG A 105 20.29 -4.98 -3.12
N LEU A 106 20.94 -3.82 -3.13
CA LEU A 106 21.52 -3.25 -4.34
C LEU A 106 22.74 -4.06 -4.78
N LYS A 107 22.80 -4.50 -6.04
CA LYS A 107 24.02 -5.10 -6.62
C LYS A 107 25.07 -4.07 -6.98
N ARG A 108 24.64 -2.87 -7.38
CA ARG A 108 25.49 -1.75 -7.77
C ARG A 108 25.22 -0.54 -6.89
N GLY A 109 26.25 0.26 -6.65
CA GLY A 109 26.09 1.53 -5.95
C GLY A 109 25.25 2.49 -6.77
N THR A 110 24.50 3.33 -6.07
CA THR A 110 23.77 4.47 -6.62
C THR A 110 24.46 5.74 -6.13
N GLY A 111 24.02 6.91 -6.60
CA GLY A 111 24.51 8.19 -6.04
C GLY A 111 24.21 8.37 -4.55
N LEU A 112 23.34 7.55 -3.97
CA LEU A 112 22.85 7.68 -2.61
C LEU A 112 23.31 6.55 -1.67
N LEU A 113 23.38 5.32 -2.16
CA LEU A 113 23.67 4.12 -1.37
C LEU A 113 24.75 3.26 -2.04
N PRO A 114 25.73 2.72 -1.31
CA PRO A 114 26.75 1.84 -1.86
C PRO A 114 26.16 0.48 -2.30
N ALA A 115 26.91 -0.24 -3.15
CA ALA A 115 26.59 -1.62 -3.49
C ALA A 115 26.51 -2.47 -2.21
N GLY A 116 25.56 -3.41 -2.16
CA GLY A 116 25.31 -4.25 -0.99
C GLY A 116 24.37 -3.62 0.05
N SER A 117 23.93 -2.37 -0.11
CA SER A 117 22.97 -1.75 0.81
C SER A 117 21.59 -2.39 0.74
N GLU A 118 20.91 -2.48 1.89
CA GLU A 118 19.54 -2.96 1.97
C GLU A 118 18.53 -1.87 1.57
N VAL A 119 17.53 -2.28 0.82
CA VAL A 119 16.47 -1.42 0.29
C VAL A 119 15.10 -2.05 0.49
N ALA A 120 14.10 -1.21 0.66
CA ALA A 120 12.70 -1.58 0.51
C ALA A 120 12.28 -1.31 -0.95
N VAL A 121 11.63 -2.28 -1.58
CA VAL A 121 11.13 -2.18 -2.95
C VAL A 121 9.63 -2.31 -2.92
N LYS A 122 8.91 -1.20 -3.09
CA LYS A 122 7.46 -1.19 -3.22
C LYS A 122 7.10 -1.40 -4.67
N VAL A 123 6.23 -2.38 -4.92
CA VAL A 123 5.77 -2.75 -6.26
C VAL A 123 4.25 -2.67 -6.29
N MET A 124 3.73 -1.87 -7.21
CA MET A 124 2.30 -1.66 -7.39
C MET A 124 1.56 -2.96 -7.72
N HIS A 125 0.31 -3.12 -7.27
CA HIS A 125 -0.51 -4.25 -7.69
C HIS A 125 -0.88 -4.15 -9.17
N PRO A 126 -0.89 -5.27 -9.91
CA PRO A 126 -1.31 -5.28 -11.30
C PRO A 126 -2.78 -4.87 -11.43
N ASN A 127 -3.04 -4.07 -12.46
CA ASN A 127 -4.36 -3.52 -12.80
C ASN A 127 -5.00 -2.72 -11.65
N ILE A 128 -4.21 -2.11 -10.77
CA ILE A 128 -4.76 -1.38 -9.62
C ILE A 128 -5.63 -0.21 -10.04
N LEU A 129 -5.26 0.53 -11.09
CA LEU A 129 -6.07 1.63 -11.61
C LEU A 129 -7.47 1.16 -12.00
N HIS A 130 -7.56 0.02 -12.70
CA HIS A 130 -8.85 -0.55 -13.08
C HIS A 130 -9.67 -0.97 -11.85
N LYS A 131 -9.04 -1.63 -10.87
CA LYS A 131 -9.70 -2.03 -9.61
C LYS A 131 -10.26 -0.80 -8.88
N VAL A 132 -9.46 0.26 -8.80
CA VAL A 132 -9.85 1.53 -8.16
C VAL A 132 -11.01 2.19 -8.89
N CYS A 133 -10.98 2.24 -10.22
CA CYS A 133 -12.10 2.77 -11.02
C CYS A 133 -13.39 1.95 -10.82
N VAL A 134 -13.30 0.61 -10.79
CA VAL A 134 -14.45 -0.27 -10.52
C VAL A 134 -15.01 -0.02 -9.13
N ASP A 135 -14.15 0.11 -8.12
CA ASP A 135 -14.60 0.38 -6.77
C ASP A 135 -15.31 1.74 -6.67
N PHE A 136 -14.77 2.80 -7.28
CA PHE A 136 -15.44 4.11 -7.32
C PHE A 136 -16.77 4.07 -8.07
N TYR A 137 -16.86 3.28 -9.15
CA TYR A 137 -18.14 3.06 -9.84
C TYR A 137 -19.18 2.41 -8.91
N ILE A 138 -18.79 1.35 -8.18
CA ILE A 138 -19.66 0.68 -7.21
C ILE A 138 -20.08 1.64 -6.10
N MET A 139 -19.14 2.40 -5.53
CA MET A 139 -19.42 3.38 -4.48
C MET A 139 -20.43 4.43 -4.94
N ASN A 140 -20.24 5.00 -6.14
CA ASN A 140 -21.17 5.97 -6.71
C ASN A 140 -22.57 5.38 -6.99
N LYS A 141 -22.67 4.09 -7.33
CA LYS A 141 -23.96 3.42 -7.48
C LYS A 141 -24.65 3.17 -6.15
N VAL A 142 -23.91 2.74 -5.13
CA VAL A 142 -24.44 2.50 -3.79
C VAL A 142 -24.92 3.80 -3.15
N THR A 143 -24.13 4.87 -3.23
CA THR A 143 -24.52 6.19 -2.71
C THR A 143 -25.80 6.69 -3.38
N SER A 144 -25.86 6.62 -4.70
CA SER A 144 -27.07 7.04 -5.45
C SER A 144 -28.31 6.19 -5.13
N PHE A 145 -28.15 4.92 -4.75
CA PHE A 145 -29.26 4.07 -4.30
C PHE A 145 -29.71 4.40 -2.87
N LEU A 146 -28.77 4.65 -1.95
CA LEU A 146 -29.08 4.99 -0.57
C LEU A 146 -29.75 6.37 -0.45
N GLU A 147 -29.34 7.34 -1.27
CA GLU A 147 -29.97 8.67 -1.37
C GLU A 147 -31.47 8.59 -1.78
N GLN A 148 -31.87 7.53 -2.49
CA GLN A 148 -33.27 7.31 -2.89
C GLN A 148 -34.15 6.68 -1.80
N LEU A 149 -33.58 6.31 -0.64
CA LEU A 149 -34.33 5.66 0.44
C LEU A 149 -34.83 6.73 1.46
N PRO A 150 -36.13 7.11 1.43
CA PRO A 150 -36.66 8.23 2.22
C PRO A 150 -36.67 8.02 3.74
N ARG A 151 -36.30 6.83 4.24
CA ARG A 151 -36.17 6.52 5.68
C ARG A 151 -34.76 6.68 6.24
N LEU A 152 -33.78 6.83 5.36
CA LEU A 152 -32.38 7.02 5.68
C LEU A 152 -32.06 8.46 5.25
N SER A 153 -32.49 9.46 6.01
CA SER A 153 -32.14 10.86 5.75
C SER A 153 -30.64 11.06 5.97
N LEU A 154 -29.84 10.68 4.96
CA LEU A 154 -28.38 10.75 4.96
C LEU A 154 -27.87 12.07 4.36
N ASP A 155 -28.74 13.08 4.20
CA ASP A 155 -28.35 14.40 3.68
C ASP A 155 -27.26 15.07 4.52
N TYR A 156 -27.20 14.77 5.82
CA TYR A 156 -26.12 15.25 6.72
C TYR A 156 -24.76 14.57 6.45
N LEU A 157 -24.76 13.39 5.82
CA LEU A 157 -23.60 12.53 5.67
C LEU A 157 -22.80 12.80 4.39
N SER A 158 -23.29 13.65 3.48
CA SER A 158 -22.64 14.02 2.20
C SER A 158 -21.83 12.87 1.58
N MET A 159 -22.48 11.71 1.43
CA MET A 159 -21.79 10.46 1.03
C MET A 159 -21.10 10.61 -0.33
N ARG A 160 -21.70 11.38 -1.23
CA ARG A 160 -21.11 11.74 -2.52
C ARG A 160 -19.84 12.55 -2.37
N ASP A 161 -19.88 13.65 -1.62
CA ASP A 161 -18.70 14.49 -1.36
C ASP A 161 -17.60 13.69 -0.66
N SER A 162 -17.97 12.79 0.24
CA SER A 162 -17.05 11.87 0.93
C SER A 162 -16.34 10.93 -0.04
N VAL A 163 -17.06 10.35 -1.00
CA VAL A 163 -16.48 9.50 -2.05
C VAL A 163 -15.58 10.32 -2.98
N GLU A 164 -15.96 11.55 -3.31
CA GLU A 164 -15.13 12.46 -4.13
C GLU A 164 -13.84 12.87 -3.41
N GLN A 165 -13.91 13.27 -2.15
CA GLN A 165 -12.73 13.57 -1.32
C GLN A 165 -11.82 12.35 -1.21
N PHE A 166 -12.40 11.17 -0.98
CA PHE A 166 -11.63 9.94 -0.91
C PHE A 166 -10.95 9.60 -2.24
N ARG A 167 -11.61 9.86 -3.38
CA ARG A 167 -11.00 9.74 -4.70
C ARG A 167 -9.78 10.63 -4.86
N ASP A 168 -9.89 11.87 -4.44
CA ASP A 168 -8.82 12.86 -4.57
C ASP A 168 -7.60 12.51 -3.69
N ILE A 169 -7.81 11.74 -2.61
CA ILE A 169 -6.74 11.18 -1.75
C ILE A 169 -6.16 9.87 -2.33
N MET A 170 -6.99 9.04 -2.96
CA MET A 170 -6.59 7.73 -3.47
C MET A 170 -5.83 7.78 -4.79
N LEU A 171 -6.28 8.61 -5.75
CA LEU A 171 -5.68 8.66 -7.08
C LEU A 171 -4.18 9.02 -7.06
N PRO A 172 -3.70 9.97 -6.24
CA PRO A 172 -2.27 10.26 -6.14
C PRO A 172 -1.42 9.07 -5.66
N GLN A 173 -2.00 8.10 -4.95
CA GLN A 173 -1.27 6.90 -4.51
C GLN A 173 -0.97 5.95 -5.69
N LEU A 174 -1.60 6.14 -6.86
CA LEU A 174 -1.39 5.33 -8.06
C LEU A 174 -0.19 5.77 -8.91
N ASP A 175 0.67 6.63 -8.37
CA ASP A 175 1.96 6.98 -8.96
C ASP A 175 3.02 7.05 -7.84
N LEU A 176 3.86 6.03 -7.74
CA LEU A 176 4.84 5.92 -6.66
C LEU A 176 5.93 7.01 -6.71
N ARG A 177 6.07 7.75 -7.82
CA ARG A 177 6.95 8.93 -7.88
C ARG A 177 6.42 10.07 -7.02
N ILE A 178 5.10 10.14 -6.80
CA ILE A 178 4.49 11.11 -5.87
C ILE A 178 4.91 10.76 -4.44
N GLU A 179 4.84 9.47 -4.06
CA GLU A 179 5.30 8.99 -2.76
C GLU A 179 6.79 9.28 -2.55
N ALA A 180 7.63 9.01 -3.55
CA ALA A 180 9.06 9.32 -3.50
C ALA A 180 9.33 10.82 -3.25
N ARG A 181 8.64 11.71 -3.97
CA ARG A 181 8.77 13.17 -3.77
C ARG A 181 8.32 13.60 -2.39
N ASN A 182 7.24 13.00 -1.87
CA ASN A 182 6.77 13.27 -0.51
C ASN A 182 7.81 12.83 0.53
N LEU A 183 8.43 11.65 0.37
CA LEU A 183 9.50 11.18 1.24
C LEU A 183 10.72 12.10 1.21
N GLN A 184 11.15 12.57 0.03
CA GLN A 184 12.23 13.55 -0.09
C GLN A 184 11.89 14.84 0.66
N ARG A 185 10.65 15.31 0.54
CA ARG A 185 10.17 16.47 1.28
C ARG A 185 10.21 16.23 2.79
N PHE A 186 9.70 15.11 3.29
CA PHE A 186 9.75 14.79 4.72
C PHE A 186 11.18 14.72 5.24
N ARG A 187 12.10 14.11 4.49
CA ARG A 187 13.52 14.08 4.88
C ARG A 187 14.12 15.47 5.08
N ARG A 188 13.82 16.40 4.16
CA ARG A 188 14.28 17.80 4.26
C ARG A 188 13.59 18.54 5.39
N ASP A 189 12.28 18.40 5.50
CA ASP A 189 11.47 19.13 6.49
C ASP A 189 11.81 18.70 7.94
N PHE A 190 12.43 17.51 8.13
CA PHE A 190 12.86 16.96 9.43
C PHE A 190 14.38 16.74 9.54
N GLU A 191 15.19 17.39 8.70
CA GLU A 191 16.66 17.17 8.67
C GLU A 191 17.34 17.49 10.02
N ASP A 192 16.77 18.44 10.78
CA ASP A 192 17.29 18.87 12.09
C ASP A 192 16.76 18.04 13.29
N ASP A 193 15.82 17.10 13.09
CA ASP A 193 15.23 16.30 14.17
C ASP A 193 15.82 14.89 14.21
N SER A 194 16.79 14.66 15.09
CA SER A 194 17.45 13.35 15.25
C SER A 194 16.55 12.24 15.80
N ARG A 195 15.31 12.53 16.19
CA ARG A 195 14.35 11.54 16.73
C ARG A 195 13.51 10.89 15.62
N VAL A 196 13.50 11.48 14.43
CA VAL A 196 12.66 11.05 13.31
C VAL A 196 13.55 10.75 12.11
N ALA A 197 13.34 9.58 11.49
CA ALA A 197 14.04 9.20 10.28
C ALA A 197 13.05 8.75 9.22
N PHE A 198 13.30 9.15 7.96
CA PHE A 198 12.49 8.77 6.82
C PHE A 198 13.33 7.98 5.80
N PRO A 199 12.79 6.94 5.15
CA PRO A 199 13.46 6.26 4.05
C PRO A 199 13.91 7.22 2.95
N ALA A 200 15.10 6.98 2.40
CA ALA A 200 15.68 7.76 1.32
C ALA A 200 15.34 7.11 -0.03
N PRO A 201 14.46 7.72 -0.85
CA PRO A 201 14.08 7.15 -2.13
C PRO A 201 15.22 7.30 -3.15
N ILE A 202 15.45 6.24 -3.92
CA ILE A 202 16.48 6.17 -4.95
C ILE A 202 15.85 6.58 -6.28
N GLY A 203 16.08 7.84 -6.68
CA GLY A 203 15.45 8.42 -7.87
C GLY A 203 15.65 7.61 -9.15
N ASP A 204 16.88 7.14 -9.41
CA ASP A 204 17.22 6.38 -10.62
C ASP A 204 16.53 5.02 -10.71
N LEU A 205 16.02 4.51 -9.59
CA LEU A 205 15.29 3.24 -9.49
C LEU A 205 13.84 3.48 -9.04
N THR A 206 13.28 4.67 -9.31
CA THR A 206 11.87 4.96 -9.00
C THR A 206 11.11 5.22 -10.30
N THR A 207 10.05 4.46 -10.49
CA THR A 207 9.07 4.62 -11.57
C THR A 207 7.69 4.91 -10.98
N ASP A 208 6.69 5.06 -11.85
CA ASP A 208 5.29 5.18 -11.41
C ASP A 208 4.77 3.91 -10.72
N GLN A 209 5.33 2.74 -11.04
CA GLN A 209 4.90 1.43 -10.53
C GLN A 209 5.86 0.79 -9.52
N VAL A 210 7.10 1.27 -9.43
CA VAL A 210 8.11 0.75 -8.50
C VAL A 210 8.78 1.90 -7.74
N LEU A 211 8.84 1.79 -6.42
CA LEU A 211 9.61 2.69 -5.56
C LEU A 211 10.68 1.91 -4.83
N VAL A 212 11.94 2.30 -5.02
CA VAL A 212 13.08 1.78 -4.26
C VAL A 212 13.56 2.82 -3.27
N GLU A 213 13.66 2.46 -2.00
CA GLU A 213 14.08 3.35 -0.92
C GLU A 213 15.02 2.64 0.06
N SER A 214 15.82 3.39 0.82
CA SER A 214 16.66 2.82 1.87
C SER A 214 15.83 2.02 2.86
N PHE A 215 16.27 0.82 3.23
CA PHE A 215 15.57 0.04 4.24
C PHE A 215 15.75 0.65 5.63
N VAL A 216 14.65 0.82 6.37
CA VAL A 216 14.65 1.28 7.76
C VAL A 216 14.10 0.15 8.62
N SER A 217 14.91 -0.33 9.57
CA SER A 217 14.49 -1.35 10.54
C SER A 217 13.84 -0.67 11.76
N GLY A 218 12.79 -1.28 12.30
CA GLY A 218 12.11 -0.79 13.50
C GLY A 218 10.99 -1.72 13.93
N GLU A 219 10.49 -1.50 15.14
CA GLU A 219 9.32 -2.21 15.69
C GLU A 219 8.03 -1.47 15.32
N PRO A 220 6.98 -2.16 14.81
CA PRO A 220 5.71 -1.52 14.48
C PRO A 220 5.03 -0.89 15.71
N ILE A 221 4.50 0.32 15.56
CA ILE A 221 3.79 1.03 16.65
C ILE A 221 2.58 0.25 17.17
N LEU A 222 1.95 -0.57 16.33
CA LEU A 222 0.78 -1.38 16.71
C LEU A 222 1.09 -2.47 17.75
N GLU A 223 2.36 -2.70 18.07
CA GLU A 223 2.82 -3.63 19.10
C GLU A 223 2.94 -2.98 20.50
N PHE A 224 2.69 -1.67 20.61
CA PHE A 224 2.66 -0.89 21.85
C PHE A 224 1.23 -0.46 22.21
#